data_AF-A0A800K7F5-F1
#
_entry.id   AF-A0A800K7F5-F1
#
_cell.length_a   1.000
_cell.length_b   1.000
_cell.length_c   1.000
_cell.angle_alpha   90.00
_cell.angle_beta   90.00
_cell.angle_gamma   90.00
#
_symmetry.space_group_name_H-M   'P 1'
#
loop_
_entity.id
_entity.type
_entity.pdbx_description
1 polymer ?
#
loop_
_entity_poly.entity_id
_entity_poly.type
_entity_poly.pdbx_seq_one_letter_code
_entity_poly.pdbx_strand_id
1 'polypeptide(L)'
;LVPGISRSGATVVAALWLGVYAEEAAAFSFLMAVPAILGAAVLQIPDLGSATAVGVVPLMAGCVVAAITGVLAIRAFVGLLDKRAFHLFAPYCWVVGTAFVSYLWLQ
;
A
#
# COMPACT_ATOMS: atom_id res chain seq x y z
N LEU A 1 -13.20 -2.95 -4.60
CA LEU A 1 -11.74 -3.21 -4.46
C LEU A 1 -11.58 -4.71 -4.29
N VAL A 2 -10.72 -5.37 -5.08
CA VAL A 2 -10.41 -6.79 -4.87
C VAL A 2 -9.33 -6.87 -3.78
N PRO A 3 -9.61 -7.46 -2.60
CA PRO A 3 -8.62 -7.56 -1.53
C PRO A 3 -7.35 -8.28 -2.00
N GLY A 4 -6.19 -7.80 -1.57
CA GLY A 4 -4.89 -8.35 -1.98
C GLY A 4 -4.35 -7.77 -3.29
N ILE A 5 -5.18 -7.13 -4.13
CA ILE A 5 -4.68 -6.37 -5.28
C ILE A 5 -4.11 -5.03 -4.82
N SER A 6 -2.82 -4.81 -5.12
CA SER A 6 -2.13 -3.57 -4.79
C SER A 6 -2.74 -2.39 -5.56
N ARG A 7 -3.33 -1.43 -4.83
CA ARG A 7 -3.85 -0.18 -5.42
C ARG A 7 -2.77 0.55 -6.20
N SER A 8 -1.62 0.82 -5.57
CA SER A 8 -0.53 1.58 -6.21
C SER A 8 0.05 0.86 -7.42
N GLY A 9 0.18 -0.48 -7.35
CA GLY A 9 0.62 -1.27 -8.50
C GLY A 9 -0.35 -1.16 -9.68
N ALA A 10 -1.65 -1.33 -9.42
CA ALA A 10 -2.67 -1.26 -10.47
C ALA A 10 -2.74 0.12 -11.14
N THR A 11 -2.73 1.21 -10.36
CA THR A 11 -2.78 2.58 -10.88
C THR A 11 -1.51 2.96 -11.64
N VAL A 12 -0.33 2.61 -11.14
CA VAL A 12 0.94 2.90 -11.81
C VAL A 12 1.07 2.10 -13.11
N VAL A 13 0.76 0.81 -13.11
CA VAL A 13 0.81 -0.01 -14.33
C VAL A 13 -0.16 0.51 -15.39
N ALA A 14 -1.38 0.88 -15.00
CA ALA A 14 -2.34 1.47 -15.92
C ALA A 14 -1.82 2.80 -16.51
N ALA A 15 -1.27 3.69 -15.69
CA ALA A 15 -0.70 4.96 -16.15
C ALA A 15 0.50 4.75 -17.09
N LEU A 16 1.39 3.81 -16.78
CA LEU A 16 2.51 3.44 -17.64
C LEU A 16 2.04 2.88 -19.00
N TRP A 17 0.97 2.07 -19.02
CA TRP A 17 0.36 1.58 -20.26
C TRP A 17 -0.27 2.70 -21.10
N LEU A 18 -0.74 3.76 -20.45
CA LEU A 18 -1.23 4.97 -21.12
C LEU A 18 -0.08 5.91 -21.58
N GLY A 19 1.19 5.55 -21.35
CA GLY A 19 2.35 6.31 -21.78
C GLY A 19 2.79 7.43 -20.82
N VAL A 20 2.27 7.47 -19.59
CA VAL A 20 2.69 8.42 -18.56
C VAL A 20 4.10 8.08 -18.06
N TYR A 21 4.93 9.08 -17.76
CA TYR A 21 6.26 8.84 -17.21
C TYR A 21 6.19 8.20 -15.82
N ALA A 22 7.19 7.38 -15.48
CA ALA A 22 7.22 6.59 -14.25
C ALA A 22 7.05 7.43 -12.97
N GLU A 23 7.76 8.55 -12.89
CA GLU A 23 7.70 9.47 -11.76
C GLU A 23 6.31 10.12 -11.61
N GLU A 24 5.73 10.55 -12.73
CA GLU A 24 4.38 11.15 -12.78
C GLU A 24 3.30 10.14 -12.43
N ALA A 25 3.42 8.91 -12.93
CA ALA A 25 2.51 7.80 -12.63
C ALA A 25 2.54 7.46 -11.13
N ALA A 26 3.72 7.42 -10.52
CA ALA A 26 3.89 7.21 -9.08
C ALA A 26 3.28 8.37 -8.29
N ALA A 27 3.61 9.61 -8.65
CA ALA A 27 3.09 10.80 -7.99
C ALA A 27 1.55 10.84 -8.02
N PHE A 28 0.95 10.59 -9.19
CA PHE A 28 -0.50 10.52 -9.34
C PHE A 28 -1.12 9.44 -8.45
N SER A 29 -0.54 8.24 -8.47
CA SER A 29 -1.00 7.11 -7.65
C SER A 29 -0.95 7.42 -6.14
N PHE A 30 0.11 8.08 -5.66
CA PHE A 30 0.23 8.47 -4.25
C PHE A 30 -0.68 9.63 -3.88
N LEU A 31 -0.88 10.60 -4.78
CA LEU A 31 -1.81 11.70 -4.54
C LEU A 31 -3.25 11.20 -4.41
N MET A 32 -3.67 10.28 -5.29
CA MET A 32 -4.98 9.62 -5.21
C MET A 32 -5.16 8.79 -3.94
N ALA A 33 -4.07 8.32 -3.33
CA ALA A 33 -4.14 7.57 -2.09
C ALA A 33 -4.66 8.40 -0.91
N VAL A 34 -4.34 9.70 -0.88
CA VAL A 34 -4.66 10.59 0.23
C VAL A 34 -6.16 10.70 0.46
N PRO A 35 -7.00 11.12 -0.51
CA PRO A 35 -8.45 11.19 -0.30
C PRO A 35 -9.08 9.81 -0.06
N ALA A 36 -8.55 8.75 -0.67
CA ALA A 36 -9.06 7.39 -0.48
C ALA A 36 -8.81 6.88 0.96
N ILE A 37 -7.61 7.07 1.50
CA ILE A 37 -7.25 6.64 2.86
C ILE A 37 -7.94 7.53 3.89
N LEU A 38 -7.99 8.84 3.68
CA LEU A 38 -8.70 9.75 4.58
C LEU A 38 -10.19 9.43 4.62
N GLY A 39 -10.81 9.20 3.46
CA GLY A 39 -12.22 8.78 3.38
C GLY A 39 -12.45 7.47 4.12
N ALA A 40 -11.59 6.46 3.92
CA ALA A 40 -11.68 5.20 4.65
C ALA A 40 -11.52 5.38 6.16
N ALA A 41 -10.61 6.25 6.62
CA ALA A 41 -10.41 6.53 8.04
C ALA A 41 -11.65 7.21 8.65
N VAL A 42 -12.26 8.17 7.96
CA VAL A 42 -13.50 8.83 8.41
C VAL A 42 -14.65 7.81 8.52
N LEU A 43 -14.79 6.92 7.54
CA LEU A 43 -15.82 5.89 7.56
C LEU A 43 -15.64 4.87 8.70
N GLN A 44 -14.41 4.70 9.22
CA GLN A 44 -14.12 3.81 10.36
C GLN A 44 -14.33 4.46 11.74
N ILE A 45 -14.59 5.77 11.81
CA ILE A 45 -14.82 6.47 13.09
C ILE A 45 -15.93 5.83 13.93
N PRO A 46 -17.10 5.45 13.37
CA PRO A 46 -18.18 4.83 14.16
C PRO A 46 -17.77 3.52 14.84
N ASP A 47 -16.82 2.79 14.27
CA ASP A 47 -16.40 1.47 14.76
C ASP A 47 -15.35 1.55 15.88
N LEU A 48 -14.79 2.74 16.16
CA LEU A 48 -13.74 2.96 17.16
C LEU A 48 -14.12 2.51 18.58
N GLY A 49 -15.41 2.54 18.94
CA GLY A 49 -15.91 2.15 20.26
C GLY A 49 -16.11 0.64 20.47
N SER A 50 -16.00 -0.17 19.41
CA SER A 50 -16.31 -1.61 19.44
C SER A 50 -15.08 -2.52 19.68
N ALA A 51 -13.87 -1.98 19.53
CA ALA A 51 -12.63 -2.73 19.68
C ALA A 51 -12.09 -2.68 21.12
N THR A 52 -11.47 -3.77 21.59
CA THR A 52 -10.58 -3.71 22.75
C THR A 52 -9.50 -2.68 22.47
N ALA A 53 -9.53 -1.56 23.19
CA ALA A 53 -8.69 -0.41 22.88
C ALA A 53 -7.21 -0.78 22.98
N VAL A 54 -6.56 -0.91 21.82
CA VAL A 54 -5.10 -0.82 21.74
C VAL A 54 -4.74 0.53 22.35
N GLY A 55 -4.02 0.53 23.48
CA GLY A 55 -3.73 1.76 24.22
C GLY A 55 -3.12 2.84 23.32
N VAL A 56 -3.31 4.11 23.70
CA VAL A 56 -2.85 5.27 22.90
C VAL A 56 -1.35 5.19 22.58
N VAL A 57 -0.54 4.66 23.50
CA VAL A 57 0.91 4.54 23.34
C VAL A 57 1.29 3.62 22.15
N PRO A 58 0.87 2.34 22.09
CA PRO A 58 1.09 1.50 20.92
C PRO A 58 0.55 2.09 19.61
N LEU A 59 -0.61 2.77 19.66
CA LEU A 59 -1.22 3.38 18.47
C LEU A 59 -0.34 4.50 17.91
N MET A 60 0.15 5.40 18.78
CA MET A 60 1.05 6.48 18.41
C MET A 60 2.40 5.95 17.91
N ALA A 61 2.94 4.91 18.56
CA ALA A 61 4.17 4.27 18.11
C ALA A 61 4.01 3.65 16.71
N GLY A 62 2.92 2.91 16.48
CA GLY A 62 2.59 2.34 15.18
C GLY A 62 2.41 3.42 14.11
N CYS A 63 1.75 4.53 14.44
CA CYS A 63 1.57 5.69 13.55
C CYS A 63 2.93 6.29 13.13
N VAL A 64 3.83 6.55 14.07
CA VAL A 64 5.16 7.10 13.79
C VAL A 64 5.99 6.13 12.95
N VAL A 65 6.02 4.85 13.31
CA VAL A 65 6.74 3.82 12.55
C VAL A 65 6.18 3.69 11.13
N ALA A 66 4.85 3.67 10.97
CA ALA A 66 4.20 3.61 9.66
C ALA A 66 4.52 4.86 8.81
N ALA A 67 4.56 6.05 9.41
CA ALA A 67 4.92 7.28 8.70
C ALA A 67 6.37 7.23 8.17
N ILE A 68 7.33 6.84 9.02
CA ILE A 68 8.75 6.75 8.65
C ILE A 68 8.95 5.68 7.58
N THR A 69 8.45 4.46 7.82
CA THR A 69 8.59 3.35 6.88
C THR A 69 7.86 3.61 5.57
N GLY A 70 6.71 4.29 5.61
CA GLY A 70 5.96 4.70 4.43
C GLY A 70 6.77 5.65 3.53
N VAL A 71 7.43 6.67 4.10
CA VAL A 71 8.30 7.58 3.33
C VAL A 71 9.48 6.83 2.70
N LEU A 72 10.11 5.92 3.44
CA LEU A 72 11.20 5.09 2.92
C LEU A 72 10.72 4.17 1.79
N ALA A 73 9.56 3.55 1.95
CA ALA A 73 8.95 2.68 0.94
C ALA A 73 8.62 3.44 -0.34
N ILE A 74 8.07 4.66 -0.24
CA ILE A 74 7.79 5.52 -1.40
C ILE A 74 9.08 5.82 -2.17
N ARG A 75 10.15 6.22 -1.47
CA ARG A 75 11.45 6.50 -2.10
C ARG A 75 12.02 5.28 -2.81
N ALA A 76 11.97 4.11 -2.17
CA ALA A 76 12.43 2.86 -2.77
C ALA A 76 11.58 2.47 -4.00
N PHE A 77 10.27 2.67 -3.92
CA PHE A 77 9.33 2.35 -5.00
C PHE A 77 9.55 3.22 -6.23
N VAL A 78 9.68 4.55 -6.06
CA VAL A 78 9.99 5.47 -7.16
C VAL A 78 11.34 5.10 -7.80
N GLY A 79 12.37 4.86 -6.98
CA GLY A 79 13.67 4.43 -7.50
C GLY A 79 13.65 3.08 -8.24
N LEU A 80 12.73 2.18 -7.92
CA LEU A 80 12.54 0.92 -8.65
C LEU A 80 11.88 1.15 -10.02
N LEU A 81 10.90 2.07 -10.07
CA LEU A 81 10.22 2.47 -11.30
C LEU A 81 11.18 3.18 -12.27
N ASP A 82 11.99 4.11 -11.76
CA ASP A 82 12.97 4.85 -12.57
C ASP A 82 13.98 3.91 -13.22
N LYS A 83 14.40 2.86 -12.50
CA LYS A 83 15.28 1.80 -13.01
C LYS A 83 14.59 0.81 -13.95
N ARG A 84 13.30 1.01 -14.28
CA ARG A 84 12.46 0.08 -15.04
C ARG A 84 12.45 -1.34 -14.47
N ALA A 85 12.71 -1.46 -13.17
CA ALA A 85 12.90 -2.71 -12.47
C ALA A 85 11.64 -3.14 -11.70
N PHE A 86 10.48 -2.55 -12.00
CA PHE A 86 9.21 -2.84 -11.32
C PHE A 86 8.79 -4.31 -11.42
N HIS A 87 9.17 -4.99 -12.51
CA HIS A 87 8.92 -6.42 -12.69
C HIS A 87 9.56 -7.28 -11.58
N LEU A 88 10.63 -6.81 -10.92
CA LEU A 88 11.24 -7.48 -9.76
C LEU A 88 10.32 -7.53 -8.53
N PHE A 89 9.25 -6.71 -8.49
CA PHE A 89 8.25 -6.76 -7.43
C PHE A 89 7.26 -7.93 -7.60
N ALA A 90 7.10 -8.46 -8.82
CA ALA A 90 6.14 -9.55 -9.08
C ALA A 90 6.51 -10.86 -8.35
N PRO A 91 7.78 -11.35 -8.36
CA PRO A 91 8.16 -12.51 -7.57
C PRO A 91 7.87 -12.35 -6.07
N TYR A 92 8.09 -11.16 -5.51
CA TYR A 92 7.74 -10.86 -4.12
C TYR A 92 6.23 -11.04 -3.88
N CYS A 93 5.39 -10.50 -4.76
CA CYS A 93 3.94 -10.67 -4.65
C CYS A 93 3.50 -12.13 -4.77
N TRP A 94 4.10 -12.91 -5.68
CA TRP A 94 3.79 -14.33 -5.82
C TRP A 94 4.17 -15.11 -4.56
N VAL A 95 5.33 -14.85 -3.98
CA VAL A 95 5.77 -15.51 -2.73
C VAL A 95 4.84 -15.17 -1.57
N VAL A 96 4.54 -13.89 -1.34
CA VAL A 96 3.67 -13.48 -0.22
C VAL A 96 2.23 -13.99 -0.43
N GLY A 97 1.71 -13.90 -1.65
CA GLY A 97 0.37 -14.38 -1.98
C GLY A 97 0.23 -15.88 -1.82
N THR A 98 1.20 -16.67 -2.33
CA THR A 98 1.20 -18.13 -2.17
C THR A 98 1.37 -18.54 -0.71
N ALA A 99 2.24 -17.86 0.05
CA ALA A 99 2.39 -18.09 1.48
C ALA A 99 1.06 -17.84 2.23
N PHE A 100 0.39 -16.71 1.96
CA PHE A 100 -0.91 -16.40 2.57
C PHE A 100 -1.98 -17.44 2.21
N VAL A 101 -2.06 -17.85 0.94
CA VAL A 101 -2.98 -18.92 0.52
C VAL A 101 -2.65 -20.21 1.26
N SER A 102 -1.39 -20.64 1.31
CA SER A 102 -0.99 -21.86 2.02
C SER A 102 -1.33 -21.82 3.52
N TYR A 103 -1.18 -20.66 4.17
CA TYR A 103 -1.57 -20.47 5.56
C TYR A 103 -3.07 -20.69 5.76
N LEU A 104 -3.91 -20.13 4.87
CA LEU A 104 -5.36 -20.33 4.92
C LEU A 104 -5.78 -21.79 4.68
N TRP A 105 -5.00 -22.56 3.91
CA TRP A 105 -5.26 -23.99 3.71
C TRP A 105 -4.87 -24.86 4.92
N LEU A 106 -3.99 -24.37 5.80
CA LEU A 106 -3.49 -25.10 6.97
C LEU A 106 -4.28 -24.78 8.26
N GLN A 107 -5.06 -23.70 8.28
CA GLN A 107 -5.96 -23.33 9.38
C GLN A 107 -7.32 -23.98 9.22
#